data_AF-A0A0U0ZTK5-F1
#
_entry.id   AF-A0A0U0ZTK5-F1
#
_cell.length_a   1.000
_cell.length_b   1.000
_cell.length_c   1.000
_cell.angle_alpha   90.00
_cell.angle_beta   90.00
_cell.angle_gamma   90.00
#
_symmetry.space_group_name_H-M   'P 1'
#
loop_
_entity.id
_entity.type
_entity.pdbx_description
1 polymer ?
#
loop_
_entity_poly.entity_id
_entity_poly.type
_entity_poly.pdbx_seq_one_letter_code
_entity_poly.pdbx_strand_id
1 'polypeptide(L)'
;MSCRYATKRLFPTSELAQAGAQDIRATVESAGRTFQTLHPYKCPDDAGHWHLSHYPQGFATCSWCRRRAEAWYGGKFWVMAAHTTDGGPCLGVGGMGSDGGDSL
;
A
#
# COMPACT_ATOMS: atom_id res chain seq x y z
N MET A 1 15.34 8.04 5.89
CA MET A 1 14.77 8.52 4.62
C MET A 1 13.53 9.35 4.93
N SER A 2 13.26 10.43 4.18
CA SER A 2 12.00 11.19 4.29
C SER A 2 10.92 10.47 3.50
N CYS A 3 9.70 10.39 4.05
CA CYS A 3 8.59 9.76 3.33
C CYS A 3 8.22 10.53 2.07
N ARG A 4 8.13 9.82 0.94
CA ARG A 4 7.73 10.38 -0.35
C ARG A 4 6.28 10.90 -0.39
N TYR A 5 5.46 10.51 0.58
CA TYR A 5 4.06 10.90 0.72
C TYR A 5 3.82 11.82 1.92
N ALA A 6 4.78 12.67 2.27
CA ALA A 6 4.73 13.52 3.47
C ALA A 6 3.51 14.46 3.57
N THR A 7 2.84 14.75 2.46
CA THR A 7 1.61 15.57 2.43
C THR A 7 0.36 14.78 2.83
N LYS A 8 0.41 13.44 2.81
CA LYS A 8 -0.68 12.60 3.31
C LYS A 8 -0.68 12.61 4.83
N ARG A 9 -1.85 12.31 5.42
CA ARG A 9 -1.93 12.05 6.86
C ARG A 9 -1.02 10.86 7.21
N LEU A 10 -0.15 11.07 8.19
CA LEU A 10 0.82 10.09 8.69
C LEU A 10 0.33 9.56 10.03
N PHE A 11 0.46 8.25 10.23
CA PHE A 11 0.04 7.59 11.47
C PHE A 11 1.24 6.91 12.12
N PRO A 12 1.55 7.16 13.40
CA PRO A 12 2.70 6.52 14.06
C PRO A 12 2.60 5.00 14.15
N THR A 13 1.39 4.44 14.24
CA THR A 13 1.17 2.99 14.35
C THR A 13 0.03 2.53 13.44
N SER A 14 -0.06 1.21 13.22
CA SER A 14 -1.14 0.57 12.45
C SER A 14 -2.49 0.77 13.12
N GLU A 15 -2.56 0.73 14.46
CA GLU A 15 -3.80 0.94 15.21
C GLU A 15 -4.32 2.38 15.03
N LEU A 16 -3.42 3.37 15.04
CA LEU A 16 -3.80 4.76 14.79
C LEU A 16 -4.23 4.99 13.35
N ALA A 17 -3.62 4.29 12.38
CA ALA A 17 -4.09 4.30 11.00
C ALA A 17 -5.49 3.67 10.88
N GLN A 18 -5.73 2.55 11.56
CA GLN A 18 -7.03 1.88 11.59
C GLN A 18 -8.11 2.80 12.19
N ALA A 19 -7.82 3.45 13.32
CA ALA A 19 -8.72 4.44 13.92
C ALA A 19 -8.98 5.61 12.96
N GLY A 20 -7.94 6.15 12.32
CA GLY A 20 -8.07 7.21 11.32
C GLY A 20 -8.94 6.82 10.12
N ALA A 21 -8.92 5.56 9.68
CA ALA A 21 -9.82 5.08 8.64
C ALA A 21 -11.29 5.07 9.09
N GLN A 22 -11.56 4.74 10.36
CA GLN A 22 -12.92 4.80 10.92
C GLN A 22 -13.40 6.25 11.08
N ASP A 23 -12.54 7.18 11.49
CA ASP A 23 -12.87 8.61 11.56
C ASP A 23 -13.28 9.16 10.18
N ILE A 24 -12.50 8.80 9.15
CA ILE A 24 -12.79 9.19 7.77
C ILE A 24 -14.12 8.59 7.31
N ARG A 25 -14.35 7.30 7.62
CA ARG A 25 -15.63 6.63 7.32
C ARG A 25 -16.81 7.39 7.91
N ALA A 26 -16.78 7.68 9.21
CA ALA A 26 -17.86 8.38 9.90
C ALA A 26 -18.12 9.76 9.27
N THR A 27 -17.06 10.46 8.87
CA THR A 27 -17.16 11.77 8.20
C THR A 27 -17.77 11.66 6.80
N VAL A 28 -17.39 10.64 6.02
CA VAL A 28 -17.92 10.43 4.67
C VAL A 28 -19.39 10.01 4.70
N GLU A 29 -19.73 9.09 5.59
CA GLU A 29 -21.10 8.59 5.75
C GLU A 29 -22.05 9.67 6.30
N SER A 30 -21.60 10.53 7.23
CA SER A 30 -22.40 11.65 7.74
C SER A 30 -22.69 12.72 6.68
N ALA A 31 -21.81 12.84 5.67
CA ALA A 31 -22.03 13.69 4.49
C ALA A 31 -22.94 13.03 3.43
N GLY A 32 -23.53 11.86 3.70
CA GLY A 32 -24.41 11.14 2.79
C GLY A 32 -23.69 10.49 1.60
N ARG A 33 -22.36 10.28 1.71
CA ARG A 33 -21.54 9.69 0.64
C ARG A 33 -21.17 8.24 0.98
N THR A 34 -20.92 7.44 -0.04
CA THR A 34 -20.42 6.07 0.13
C THR A 34 -18.94 6.08 0.51
N PHE A 35 -18.62 5.47 1.66
CA PHE A 35 -17.24 5.25 2.06
C PHE A 35 -16.60 4.13 1.22
N GLN A 36 -15.44 4.44 0.64
CA GLN A 36 -14.57 3.43 0.05
C GLN A 36 -13.58 2.97 1.12
N THR A 37 -13.51 1.66 1.36
CA THR A 37 -12.64 1.08 2.39
C THR A 37 -11.21 1.59 2.28
N LEU A 38 -10.63 1.94 3.42
CA LEU A 38 -9.23 2.33 3.54
C LEU A 38 -8.47 1.29 4.35
N HIS A 39 -7.31 0.89 3.83
CA HIS A 39 -6.42 -0.11 4.38
C HIS A 39 -5.14 0.56 4.90
N PRO A 40 -4.78 0.33 6.18
CA PRO A 40 -3.47 0.71 6.69
C PRO A 40 -2.34 0.00 5.95
N TYR A 41 -1.24 0.70 5.73
CA TYR A 41 0.01 0.10 5.29
C TYR A 41 1.24 0.85 5.80
N LYS A 42 2.33 0.11 6.04
CA LYS A 42 3.60 0.68 6.51
C LYS A 42 4.24 1.51 5.40
N CYS A 43 4.87 2.61 5.77
CA CYS A 43 5.57 3.48 4.81
C CYS A 43 6.66 2.67 4.06
N PRO A 44 6.66 2.67 2.72
CA PRO A 44 7.63 1.92 1.91
C PRO A 44 9.05 2.47 2.01
N ASP A 45 9.21 3.71 2.48
CA ASP A 45 10.52 4.34 2.70
C ASP A 45 11.10 4.03 4.09
N ASP A 46 10.55 3.03 4.80
CA ASP A 46 10.92 2.63 6.17
C ASP A 46 10.97 3.79 7.18
N ALA A 47 10.17 4.83 6.96
CA ALA A 47 10.17 6.06 7.75
C ALA A 47 9.38 5.94 9.08
N GLY A 48 9.13 4.72 9.56
CA GLY A 48 8.55 4.45 10.89
C GLY A 48 7.10 4.91 11.10
N HIS A 49 6.31 5.02 10.04
CA HIS A 49 4.89 5.40 10.12
C HIS A 49 4.04 4.64 9.10
N TRP A 50 2.74 4.87 9.17
CA TRP A 50 1.69 4.21 8.43
C TRP A 50 0.89 5.22 7.61
N HIS A 51 0.32 4.73 6.52
CA HIS A 51 -0.55 5.44 5.60
C HIS A 51 -1.86 4.68 5.39
N LEU A 52 -2.80 5.32 4.71
CA LEU A 52 -4.05 4.71 4.26
C LEU A 52 -4.08 4.63 2.73
N SER A 53 -4.57 3.50 2.21
CA SER A 53 -4.78 3.26 0.77
C SER A 53 -6.16 2.66 0.53
N HIS A 54 -6.74 2.90 -0.64
CA HIS A 54 -7.99 2.24 -1.06
C HIS A 54 -7.79 0.76 -1.40
N TYR A 55 -6.55 0.31 -1.52
CA TYR A 55 -6.20 -1.07 -1.83
C TYR A 55 -5.32 -1.64 -0.72
N PRO A 56 -5.50 -2.90 -0.32
CA PRO A 56 -4.54 -3.60 0.52
C PRO A 56 -3.13 -3.50 -0.08
N GLN A 57 -2.15 -3.14 0.73
CA GLN A 57 -0.73 -3.10 0.34
C GLN A 57 0.00 -4.27 1.01
N GLY A 58 1.05 -4.75 0.37
CA GLY A 58 1.82 -5.89 0.83
C GLY A 58 3.02 -6.13 -0.06
N PHE A 59 3.44 -7.38 -0.12
CA PHE A 59 4.51 -7.81 -1.01
C PHE A 59 4.01 -8.96 -1.88
N ALA A 60 4.49 -8.99 -3.12
CA ALA A 60 4.24 -10.09 -4.05
C ALA A 60 5.51 -10.44 -4.82
N THR A 61 5.56 -11.64 -5.39
CA THR A 61 6.67 -12.08 -6.24
C THR A 61 6.42 -11.59 -7.67
N CYS A 62 7.28 -10.72 -8.16
CA CYS A 62 7.18 -10.20 -9.53
C CYS A 62 7.29 -11.34 -10.54
N SER A 63 6.31 -11.52 -11.42
CA SER A 63 6.35 -12.58 -12.43
C SER A 63 7.45 -12.39 -13.46
N TRP A 64 7.97 -11.17 -13.64
CA TRP A 64 9.05 -10.87 -14.58
C TRP A 64 10.43 -11.20 -14.02
N CYS A 65 10.81 -10.61 -12.88
CA CYS A 65 12.16 -10.75 -12.32
C CYS A 65 12.26 -11.77 -11.17
N ARG A 66 11.13 -12.38 -10.77
CA ARG A 66 11.01 -13.36 -9.69
C ARG A 66 11.42 -12.87 -8.30
N ARG A 67 11.63 -11.56 -8.12
CA ARG A 67 11.91 -10.94 -6.81
C ARG A 67 10.62 -10.62 -6.07
N ARG A 68 10.65 -10.76 -4.74
CA ARG A 68 9.61 -10.24 -3.86
C ARG A 68 9.79 -8.72 -3.74
N ALA A 69 8.74 -7.97 -4.02
CA ALA A 69 8.73 -6.51 -3.93
C ALA A 69 7.35 -6.02 -3.48
N GLU A 70 7.28 -4.74 -3.13
CA GLU A 70 6.04 -4.08 -2.75
C GLU A 70 4.98 -4.22 -3.85
N ALA A 71 3.74 -4.41 -3.43
CA ALA A 71 2.60 -4.60 -4.31
C ALA A 71 1.30 -4.16 -3.64
N TRP A 72 0.25 -3.95 -4.44
CA TRP A 72 -1.10 -3.72 -3.95
C TRP A 72 -2.11 -4.67 -4.57
N TYR A 73 -3.13 -5.05 -3.82
CA TYR A 73 -4.16 -5.94 -4.31
C TYR A 73 -5.17 -5.19 -5.18
N GLY A 74 -5.13 -5.40 -6.49
CA GLY A 74 -6.02 -4.76 -7.47
C GLY A 74 -7.40 -5.43 -7.59
N GLY A 75 -7.78 -6.29 -6.65
CA GLY A 75 -9.07 -6.99 -6.62
C GLY A 75 -9.08 -8.38 -7.28
N LYS A 76 -8.15 -8.65 -8.21
CA LYS A 76 -7.98 -9.98 -8.84
C LYS A 76 -6.59 -10.57 -8.65
N PHE A 77 -5.58 -9.72 -8.61
CA PHE A 77 -4.18 -10.08 -8.44
C PHE A 77 -3.43 -8.93 -7.77
N TRP A 78 -2.23 -9.26 -7.27
CA TRP A 78 -1.31 -8.28 -6.73
C TRP A 78 -0.62 -7.54 -7.88
N VAL A 79 -0.64 -6.22 -7.87
CA VAL A 79 0.00 -5.36 -8.85
C VAL A 79 1.35 -4.91 -8.31
N MET A 80 2.42 -5.15 -9.06
CA MET A 80 3.78 -4.85 -8.61
C MET A 80 4.06 -3.34 -8.59
N ALA A 81 4.55 -2.84 -7.45
CA ALA A 81 5.05 -1.47 -7.34
C ALA A 81 6.40 -1.30 -8.04
N ALA A 82 6.84 -0.04 -8.15
CA ALA A 82 8.16 0.28 -8.69
C ALA A 82 9.26 -0.40 -7.87
N HIS A 83 10.05 -1.25 -8.52
CA HIS A 83 11.18 -1.95 -7.92
C HIS A 83 12.29 -2.14 -8.96
N THR A 84 13.50 -2.41 -8.50
CA THR A 84 14.70 -2.56 -9.35
C THR A 84 15.19 -4.00 -9.40
N THR A 85 15.87 -4.32 -10.51
CA THR A 85 16.69 -5.53 -10.69
C THR A 85 18.16 -5.12 -10.78
N ASP A 86 19.06 -6.09 -10.95
CA ASP A 86 20.50 -5.81 -11.10
C ASP A 86 20.82 -4.94 -12.33
N GLY A 87 19.90 -4.84 -13.29
CA GLY A 87 20.04 -4.06 -14.51
C GLY A 87 19.27 -2.75 -14.56
N GLY A 88 18.62 -2.32 -13.46
CA GLY A 88 17.84 -1.08 -13.41
C GLY A 88 16.35 -1.29 -13.08
N PRO A 89 15.45 -0.37 -13.45
CA PRO A 89 14.02 -0.50 -13.18
C PRO A 89 13.44 -1.79 -13.78
N CYS A 90 12.64 -2.52 -13.00
CA CYS A 90 12.02 -3.75 -13.47
C CYS A 90 10.92 -3.46 -14.50
N LEU A 91 10.87 -4.23 -15.59
CA LEU A 91 9.80 -4.12 -16.60
C LEU A 91 8.46 -4.71 -16.12
N GLY A 92 8.47 -5.49 -15.03
CA GLY A 92 7.26 -6.05 -14.43
C GLY A 92 6.47 -5.06 -13.56
N VAL A 93 6.90 -3.80 -13.45
CA VAL A 93 6.18 -2.76 -12.70
C VAL A 93 4.79 -2.53 -13.30
N GLY A 94 3.77 -2.44 -12.45
CA GLY A 94 2.36 -2.40 -12.86
C GLY A 94 1.81 -3.73 -13.38
N GLY A 95 2.67 -4.75 -13.51
CA GLY A 95 2.29 -6.11 -13.89
C GLY A 95 1.82 -6.96 -12.71
N MET A 96 1.54 -8.22 -13.02
CA MET A 96 1.08 -9.20 -12.04
C MET A 96 2.22 -9.68 -11.12
N GLY A 97 1.91 -9.77 -9.83
CA GLY A 97 2.68 -10.50 -8.83
C GLY A 97 1.98 -11.80 -8.44
N SER A 98 2.76 -12.87 -8.26
CA SER A 98 2.30 -14.14 -7.71
C SER A 98 2.48 -14.18 -6.19
N ASP A 99 1.63 -14.94 -5.50
CA ASP A 99 1.81 -15.30 -4.08
C ASP A 99 1.90 -14.08 -3.13
N GLY A 100 1.12 -13.03 -3.42
CA GLY A 100 1.13 -11.82 -2.62
C GLY A 100 0.35 -11.94 -1.31
N GLY A 101 0.77 -11.18 -0.30
CA GLY A 101 0.22 -11.25 1.05
C GLY A 101 1.15 -10.66 2.09
N ASP A 102 0.68 -10.65 3.34
CA ASP A 102 0.97 -9.64 4.36
C ASP A 102 2.43 -9.18 4.51
N SER A 103 2.53 -7.88 4.76
CA SER A 103 3.69 -7.25 5.38
C SER A 103 3.68 -7.63 6.85
N LEU A 104 4.70 -8.35 7.34
CA LEU A 104 5.00 -8.40 8.77
C LEU A 104 5.39 -7.01 9.27
#